data_AF-A0A6F8PUI0-F1
#
_entry.id   AF-A0A6F8PUI0-F1
#
_cell.length_a   1.000
_cell.length_b   1.000
_cell.length_c   1.000
_cell.angle_alpha   90.00
_cell.angle_beta   90.00
_cell.angle_gamma   90.00
#
_symmetry.space_group_name_H-M   'P 1'
#
loop_
_entity.id
_entity.type
_entity.pdbx_description
1 polymer ?
#
loop_
_entity_poly.entity_id
_entity_poly.type
_entity_poly.pdbx_seq_one_letter_code
_entity_poly.pdbx_strand_id
1 'polypeptide(L)'
;MFLKRDGLKHQIAIIFVLIGVVALGACSQNPLYQSLTEQEMGVQQAADAATALIIFDNQLDQQASYIVDATGRVHIKFTEQVSFVDYNRVVEQMRSDANIRSVYAEQSGSEVCPLNQ
;
A
#
# COMPACT_ATOMS: atom_id res chain seq x y z
N MET A 1 -23.57 21.28 -63.46
CA MET A 1 -22.84 21.39 -62.17
C MET A 1 -23.50 20.44 -61.16
N PHE A 2 -23.27 19.14 -61.31
CA PHE A 2 -23.90 18.09 -60.49
C PHE A 2 -22.85 17.04 -60.17
N LEU A 3 -21.91 17.39 -59.31
CA LEU A 3 -21.07 16.43 -58.63
C LEU A 3 -21.02 16.86 -57.18
N LYS A 4 -21.02 15.85 -56.29
CA LYS A 4 -20.45 15.95 -54.93
C LYS A 4 -21.38 16.37 -53.80
N ARG A 5 -22.61 15.83 -53.72
CA ARG A 5 -23.41 15.85 -52.48
C ARG A 5 -23.38 14.52 -51.71
N ASP A 6 -23.24 13.38 -52.40
CA ASP A 6 -23.28 12.05 -51.75
C ASP A 6 -21.94 11.59 -51.17
N GLY A 7 -20.83 12.02 -51.79
CA GLY A 7 -19.47 11.76 -51.25
C GLY A 7 -19.19 12.51 -49.94
N LEU A 8 -19.81 13.68 -49.74
CA LEU A 8 -19.64 14.48 -48.51
C LEU A 8 -20.28 13.78 -47.29
N LYS A 9 -21.44 13.15 -47.48
CA LYS A 9 -22.14 12.41 -46.41
C LYS A 9 -21.37 11.17 -45.97
N HIS A 10 -20.76 10.45 -46.92
CA HIS A 10 -19.92 9.29 -46.62
C HIS A 10 -18.62 9.69 -45.91
N GLN A 11 -17.99 10.79 -46.32
CA GLN A 11 -16.79 11.32 -45.67
C GLN A 11 -17.08 11.76 -44.22
N ILE A 12 -18.20 12.43 -43.97
CA ILE A 12 -18.61 12.85 -42.62
C ILE A 12 -18.90 11.64 -41.73
N ALA A 13 -19.57 10.60 -42.25
CA ALA A 13 -19.84 9.38 -41.49
C ALA A 13 -18.56 8.63 -41.09
N ILE A 14 -17.59 8.52 -42.00
CA ILE A 14 -16.29 7.87 -41.73
C ILE A 14 -15.51 8.65 -40.66
N ILE A 15 -15.50 9.99 -40.73
CA ILE A 15 -14.84 10.84 -39.74
C ILE A 15 -15.47 10.68 -38.34
N PHE A 16 -16.81 10.63 -38.26
CA PHE A 16 -17.50 10.41 -36.99
C PHE A 16 -17.19 9.03 -36.38
N VAL A 17 -17.10 7.98 -37.21
CA VAL A 17 -16.71 6.64 -36.76
C VAL A 17 -15.25 6.64 -36.26
N LEU A 18 -14.35 7.30 -36.97
CA LEU A 18 -12.93 7.39 -36.60
C LEU A 18 -12.72 8.15 -35.27
N ILE A 19 -13.46 9.24 -35.04
CA ILE A 19 -13.42 9.97 -33.77
C ILE A 19 -13.98 9.12 -32.62
N GLY A 20 -15.04 8.34 -32.87
CA GLY A 20 -15.61 7.42 -31.88
C GLY A 20 -14.62 6.33 -31.45
N VAL A 21 -13.83 5.78 -32.38
CA VAL A 21 -12.83 4.75 -32.08
C VAL A 21 -11.65 5.33 -31.26
N VAL A 22 -11.21 6.57 -31.55
CA VAL A 22 -10.12 7.21 -30.80
C VAL A 22 -10.56 7.62 -29.39
N ALA A 23 -11.82 8.04 -29.22
CA ALA A 23 -12.36 8.41 -27.90
C ALA A 23 -12.50 7.22 -26.94
N LEU A 24 -12.69 6.00 -27.45
CA LEU A 24 -12.80 4.78 -26.62
C LEU A 24 -11.44 4.19 -26.20
N GLY A 25 -10.34 4.61 -26.83
CA GLY A 25 -8.98 4.15 -26.50
C GLY A 25 -8.32 4.88 -25.31
N ALA A 26 -8.87 6.03 -24.90
CA ALA A 26 -8.26 6.88 -23.87
C ALA A 26 -8.56 6.44 -22.41
N CYS A 27 -9.34 5.38 -22.18
CA CYS A 27 -9.72 4.94 -20.84
C CYS A 27 -8.74 3.94 -20.17
N SER A 28 -7.61 3.58 -20.79
CA SER A 28 -6.71 2.56 -20.24
C SER A 28 -5.38 3.08 -19.71
N GLN A 29 -5.15 4.39 -19.73
CA GLN A 29 -3.89 4.99 -19.31
C GLN A 29 -4.09 6.05 -18.23
N ASN A 30 -4.65 5.63 -17.09
CA ASN A 30 -4.39 6.31 -15.83
C ASN A 30 -3.20 5.61 -15.18
N PRO A 31 -1.94 6.10 -15.31
CA PRO A 31 -0.78 5.55 -14.60
C PRO A 31 -0.79 5.92 -13.09
N LEU A 32 -1.97 6.15 -12.52
CA LEU A 32 -2.16 6.57 -11.13
C LEU A 32 -2.40 5.40 -10.17
N TYR A 33 -2.33 4.17 -10.67
CA TYR A 33 -2.17 2.96 -9.87
C TYR A 33 -0.76 2.43 -10.10
N GLN A 34 0.24 2.99 -9.40
CA GLN A 34 1.52 2.33 -9.23
C GLN A 34 1.26 1.06 -8.41
N SER A 35 0.98 -0.05 -9.09
CA SER A 35 1.13 -1.38 -8.50
C SER A 35 2.55 -1.45 -7.93
N LEU A 36 2.70 -1.91 -6.68
CA LEU A 36 4.02 -2.09 -6.08
C LEU A 36 4.92 -2.86 -7.06
N THR A 37 6.17 -2.41 -7.18
CA THR A 37 7.18 -3.17 -7.89
C THR A 37 7.43 -4.50 -7.17
N GLU A 38 7.90 -5.52 -7.90
CA GLU A 38 8.22 -6.82 -7.30
C GLU A 38 9.19 -6.71 -6.12
N GLN A 39 10.13 -5.76 -6.21
CA GLN A 39 11.08 -5.48 -5.15
C GLN A 39 10.39 -4.91 -3.89
N GLU A 40 9.47 -3.96 -4.05
CA GLU A 40 8.73 -3.38 -2.93
C GLU A 40 7.80 -4.42 -2.28
N MET A 41 7.19 -5.31 -3.06
CA MET A 41 6.43 -6.43 -2.50
C MET A 41 7.30 -7.35 -1.65
N GLY A 42 8.52 -7.66 -2.11
CA GLY A 42 9.45 -8.50 -1.36
C GLY A 42 9.85 -7.89 -0.02
N VAL A 43 10.13 -6.59 0.00
CA VAL A 43 10.44 -5.85 1.24
C VAL A 43 9.24 -5.84 2.18
N GLN A 44 8.06 -5.51 1.67
CA GLN A 44 6.84 -5.47 2.48
C GLN A 44 6.50 -6.85 3.06
N GLN A 45 6.61 -7.92 2.27
CA GLN A 45 6.33 -9.29 2.71
C GLN A 45 7.33 -9.78 3.77
N ALA A 46 8.62 -9.45 3.63
CA ALA A 46 9.63 -9.82 4.62
C ALA A 46 9.35 -9.13 5.97
N ALA A 47 9.06 -7.83 5.95
CA ALA A 47 8.71 -7.08 7.16
C ALA A 47 7.38 -7.55 7.76
N ASP A 48 6.37 -7.88 6.94
CA ASP A 48 5.08 -8.42 7.38
C ASP A 48 5.25 -9.78 8.07
N ALA A 49 5.99 -10.70 7.47
CA ALA A 49 6.26 -12.02 8.05
C ALA A 49 7.02 -11.91 9.38
N ALA A 50 8.04 -11.05 9.45
CA ALA A 50 8.78 -10.80 10.69
C ALA A 50 7.87 -10.23 11.78
N THR A 51 7.04 -9.24 11.44
CA THR A 51 6.10 -8.60 12.37
C THR A 51 5.08 -9.62 12.90
N ALA A 52 4.49 -10.42 12.01
CA ALA A 52 3.53 -11.46 12.37
C ALA A 52 4.14 -12.49 13.33
N LEU A 53 5.36 -12.96 13.04
CA LEU A 53 6.07 -13.93 13.88
C LEU A 53 6.33 -13.35 15.28
N ILE A 54 6.84 -12.12 15.36
CA ILE A 54 7.14 -11.46 16.64
C ILE A 54 5.87 -11.29 17.48
N ILE A 55 4.76 -10.86 16.88
CA ILE A 55 3.47 -10.70 17.58
C ILE A 55 2.97 -12.05 18.09
N PHE A 56 3.04 -13.08 17.25
CA PHE A 56 2.59 -14.43 17.58
C PHE A 56 3.42 -15.07 18.71
N ASP A 57 4.75 -14.99 18.63
CA ASP A 57 5.67 -15.52 19.64
C ASP A 57 5.48 -14.87 21.01
N ASN A 58 5.00 -13.63 21.03
CA ASN A 58 4.68 -12.89 22.25
C ASN A 58 3.20 -12.99 22.67
N GLN A 59 2.38 -13.79 21.97
CA GLN A 59 0.95 -14.00 22.26
C GLN A 59 0.12 -12.70 22.26
N LEU A 60 0.48 -11.75 21.39
CA LEU A 60 -0.20 -10.46 21.26
C LEU A 60 -1.09 -10.38 20.01
N ASP A 61 -1.37 -11.49 19.35
CA ASP A 61 -2.16 -11.57 18.11
C ASP A 61 -3.58 -11.00 18.24
N GLN A 62 -4.15 -11.03 19.45
CA GLN A 62 -5.46 -10.45 19.75
C GLN A 62 -5.39 -9.04 20.36
N GLN A 63 -4.18 -8.53 20.63
CA GLN A 63 -3.94 -7.30 21.39
C GLN A 63 -3.11 -6.28 20.60
N ALA A 64 -2.76 -6.59 19.37
CA ALA A 64 -2.07 -5.72 18.45
C ALA A 64 -2.69 -5.79 17.05
N SER A 65 -2.73 -4.66 16.37
CA SER A 65 -2.98 -4.58 14.93
C SER A 65 -1.86 -3.79 14.28
N TYR A 66 -1.49 -4.14 13.06
CA TYR A 66 -0.38 -3.50 12.39
C TYR A 66 -0.61 -3.39 10.88
N ILE A 67 0.13 -2.48 10.26
CA ILE A 67 0.28 -2.37 8.82
C ILE A 67 1.76 -2.26 8.46
N VAL A 68 2.13 -2.77 7.30
CA VAL A 68 3.49 -2.68 6.74
C VAL A 68 3.42 -1.98 5.39
N ASP A 69 4.26 -0.97 5.19
CA ASP A 69 4.35 -0.25 3.92
C ASP A 69 5.34 -0.89 2.95
N ALA A 70 5.32 -0.41 1.70
CA ALA A 70 6.20 -0.83 0.61
C ALA A 70 7.70 -0.70 0.92
N THR A 71 8.07 0.07 1.94
CA THR A 71 9.45 0.33 2.34
C THR A 71 9.90 -0.50 3.55
N GLY A 72 9.03 -1.38 4.06
CA GLY A 72 9.30 -2.25 5.20
C GLY A 72 9.16 -1.53 6.54
N ARG A 73 8.43 -0.41 6.60
CA ARG A 73 8.12 0.27 7.86
C ARG A 73 6.84 -0.29 8.45
N VAL A 74 6.87 -0.53 9.76
CA VAL A 74 5.77 -1.11 10.51
C VAL A 74 5.10 -0.02 11.32
N HIS A 75 3.78 0.10 11.18
CA HIS A 75 2.95 0.89 12.08
C HIS A 75 2.10 -0.08 12.90
N ILE A 76 2.35 -0.17 14.19
CA ILE A 76 1.69 -1.09 15.10
C ILE A 76 0.92 -0.33 16.18
N LYS A 77 -0.27 -0.82 16.50
CA LYS A 77 -1.14 -0.30 17.55
C LYS A 77 -1.46 -1.41 18.53
N PHE A 78 -1.07 -1.20 19.77
CA PHE A 78 -1.37 -2.10 20.89
C PHE A 78 -2.63 -1.63 21.64
N THR A 79 -3.35 -2.59 22.21
CA THR A 79 -4.46 -2.29 23.11
C THR A 79 -3.95 -1.91 24.51
N GLU A 80 -4.83 -1.35 25.33
CA GLU A 80 -4.53 -0.94 26.72
C GLU A 80 -4.20 -2.11 27.66
N GLN A 81 -4.58 -3.32 27.28
CA GLN A 81 -4.35 -4.53 28.07
C GLN A 81 -2.89 -5.01 27.98
N VAL A 82 -2.14 -4.58 26.97
CA VAL A 82 -0.73 -4.94 26.80
C VAL A 82 0.08 -4.22 27.87
N SER A 83 0.81 -4.99 28.68
CA SER A 83 1.65 -4.40 29.72
C SER A 83 2.77 -3.57 29.09
N PHE A 84 3.21 -2.51 29.77
CA PHE A 84 4.32 -1.69 29.29
C PHE A 84 5.62 -2.50 29.06
N VAL A 85 5.82 -3.56 29.86
CA VAL A 85 6.97 -4.46 29.71
C VAL A 85 6.87 -5.25 28.41
N ASP A 86 5.69 -5.81 28.10
CA ASP A 86 5.46 -6.56 26.86
C ASP A 86 5.51 -5.66 25.63
N TYR A 87 4.91 -4.48 25.74
CA TYR A 87 5.00 -3.43 24.73
C TYR A 87 6.46 -3.13 24.37
N ASN A 88 7.29 -2.78 25.36
CA ASN A 88 8.69 -2.44 25.11
C ASN A 88 9.48 -3.61 24.56
N ARG A 89 9.29 -4.81 25.14
CA ARG A 89 9.96 -6.03 24.69
C ARG A 89 9.69 -6.29 23.21
N VAL A 90 8.42 -6.23 22.79
CA VAL A 90 8.01 -6.49 21.41
C VAL A 90 8.50 -5.40 20.46
N VAL A 91 8.38 -4.13 20.85
CA VAL A 91 8.84 -3.01 20.01
C VAL A 91 10.36 -3.05 19.82
N GLU A 92 11.14 -3.35 20.87
CA GLU A 92 12.59 -3.52 20.75
C GLU A 92 12.97 -4.74 19.91
N GLN A 93 12.24 -5.85 20.06
CA GLN A 93 12.43 -7.03 19.20
C GLN A 93 12.20 -6.67 17.73
N MET A 94 11.12 -5.95 17.41
CA MET A 94 10.84 -5.48 16.05
C MET A 94 11.91 -4.51 15.52
N ARG A 95 12.40 -3.58 16.35
CA ARG A 95 13.47 -2.64 15.96
C ARG A 95 14.81 -3.33 15.72
N SER A 96 15.03 -4.49 16.32
CA SER A 96 16.25 -5.29 16.14
C SER A 96 16.21 -6.23 14.93
N ASP A 97 15.04 -6.44 14.32
CA ASP A 97 14.90 -7.35 13.17
C ASP A 97 15.41 -6.69 11.88
N ALA A 98 16.30 -7.37 11.17
CA ALA A 98 16.91 -6.85 9.95
C ALA A 98 15.92 -6.65 8.78
N ASN A 99 14.76 -7.30 8.82
CA ASN A 99 13.72 -7.17 7.80
C ASN A 99 12.79 -5.99 8.06
N ILE A 100 12.80 -5.42 9.27
CA ILE A 100 11.96 -4.30 9.67
C ILE A 100 12.79 -3.01 9.62
N ARG A 101 12.41 -2.10 8.73
CA ARG A 101 13.18 -0.86 8.52
C ARG A 101 13.03 0.14 9.67
N SER A 102 11.81 0.29 10.16
CA SER A 102 11.50 1.15 11.31
C SER A 102 10.13 0.77 11.89
N VAL A 103 9.94 1.04 13.17
CA VAL A 103 8.71 0.75 13.90
C VAL A 103 8.14 2.03 14.49
N TYR A 104 6.92 2.37 14.09
CA TYR A 104 6.06 3.33 14.78
C TYR A 104 5.06 2.56 15.62
N ALA A 105 5.11 2.73 16.93
CA ALA A 105 4.30 1.97 17.86
C ALA A 105 3.43 2.89 18.73
N GLU A 106 2.13 2.64 18.70
CA GLU A 106 1.13 3.40 19.44
C GLU A 106 0.47 2.52 20.51
N GLN A 107 0.20 3.09 21.68
CA GLN A 107 -0.75 2.54 22.65
C GLN A 107 -1.69 3.68 23.07
N SER A 108 -3.00 3.46 23.02
CA SER A 108 -4.03 4.45 23.40
C SER A 108 -3.93 5.83 22.73
N GLY A 109 -3.53 5.90 21.45
CA GLY A 109 -3.39 7.18 20.77
C GLY A 109 -2.12 7.97 21.12
N SER A 110 -1.22 7.39 21.91
CA SER A 110 0.09 7.97 22.23
C SER A 110 1.20 7.12 21.62
N GLU A 111 2.09 7.78 20.87
CA GLU A 111 3.37 7.18 20.48
C GLU A 111 4.23 7.04 21.74
N VAL A 112 4.63 5.82 22.07
CA VAL A 112 5.49 5.59 23.23
C VAL A 112 6.92 5.59 22.75
N CYS A 113 7.63 6.70 22.98
CA CYS A 113 9.05 6.78 22.74
C CYS A 113 9.79 5.76 23.63
N PRO A 114 10.89 5.15 23.15
CA PRO A 114 11.75 4.36 24.02
C PRO A 114 12.24 5.23 25.17
N LEU A 115 12.08 4.76 26.41
CA LEU A 115 12.77 5.35 27.54
C LEU A 115 14.27 5.10 27.32
N ASN A 116 15.04 6.19 27.16
CA ASN A 116 16.50 6.15 27.22
C ASN A 116 16.91 5.29 28.43
N GLN A 117 17.57 4.16 28.18
CA GLN A 117 18.28 3.40 29.21
C GLN A 117 19.57 4.12 29.59
#